data_AF-F5VZ20-F1
#
_entry.id   AF-F5VZ20-F1
#
_cell.length_a   1.000
_cell.length_b   1.000
_cell.length_c   1.000
_cell.angle_alpha   90.00
_cell.angle_beta   90.00
_cell.angle_gamma   90.00
#
_symmetry.space_group_name_H-M   'P 1'
#
loop_
_entity.id
_entity.type
_entity.pdbx_description
1 polymer ?
#
loop_
_entity_poly.entity_id
_entity_poly.type
_entity_poly.pdbx_seq_one_letter_code
_entity_poly.pdbx_strand_id
1 'polypeptide(L)'
;MSNLEKNVSTEKNESTATTHEVKGSLTYENKVIQKIIGLALEKVPGLLDVDGGFFSNLTEKIINTDNVTRGVNVEVGKTQVAVDLNVVVEYKINVPELYNKIKKVVTSEVSQMTNLEVVEVNVNVVDIKTKEQFEADSVSLQDRVTDVAESTGEFASEQFGKVKSGFSNGVSTAKEKASEGVEAVKDVTSKEKSRVN
;
A
#
# COMPACT_ATOMS: atom_id res chain seq x y z
N MET A 1 78.06 2.46 -60.40
CA MET A 1 78.41 3.61 -59.54
C MET A 1 77.13 4.44 -59.46
N SER A 2 76.44 4.66 -58.34
CA SER A 2 76.86 4.72 -56.93
C SER A 2 75.64 4.59 -56.00
N ASN A 3 75.81 3.80 -54.92
CA ASN A 3 75.29 3.86 -53.53
C ASN A 3 73.90 4.48 -53.26
N LEU A 4 72.94 3.80 -52.61
CA LEU A 4 72.89 3.19 -51.26
C LEU A 4 72.89 4.21 -50.10
N GLU A 5 71.87 4.05 -49.24
CA GLU A 5 71.67 4.49 -47.83
C GLU A 5 71.07 5.90 -47.56
N LYS A 6 69.82 5.96 -47.08
CA LYS A 6 69.55 5.87 -45.62
C LYS A 6 68.07 5.76 -45.25
N ASN A 7 67.86 4.74 -44.44
CA ASN A 7 66.73 4.35 -43.63
C ASN A 7 66.33 5.44 -42.61
N VAL A 8 65.03 5.76 -42.49
CA VAL A 8 64.42 6.21 -41.23
C VAL A 8 63.06 5.52 -41.10
N SER A 9 63.08 4.41 -40.38
CA SER A 9 61.93 3.75 -39.78
C SER A 9 61.23 4.74 -38.85
N THR A 10 60.00 5.12 -39.17
CA THR A 10 59.05 5.61 -38.17
C THR A 10 58.00 4.54 -37.99
N GLU A 11 58.27 3.63 -37.07
CA GLU A 11 57.26 2.76 -36.48
C GLU A 11 56.27 3.66 -35.74
N LYS A 12 55.18 4.00 -36.42
CA LYS A 12 54.00 4.54 -35.77
C LYS A 12 53.34 3.36 -35.08
N ASN A 13 53.63 3.22 -33.80
CA ASN A 13 52.98 2.32 -32.86
C ASN A 13 51.47 2.65 -32.83
N GLU A 14 50.71 2.06 -33.77
CA GLU A 14 49.27 1.90 -33.64
C GLU A 14 49.05 0.86 -32.54
N SER A 15 49.02 1.35 -31.31
CA SER A 15 48.33 0.64 -30.23
C SER A 15 46.85 0.64 -30.60
N THR A 16 46.43 -0.33 -31.42
CA THR A 16 45.04 -0.71 -31.59
C THR A 16 44.60 -1.32 -30.26
N ALA A 17 44.26 -0.46 -29.31
CA ALA A 17 43.46 -0.86 -28.16
C ALA A 17 42.12 -1.32 -28.74
N THR A 18 41.97 -2.64 -28.87
CA THR A 18 40.71 -3.28 -29.20
C THR A 18 39.77 -3.03 -28.02
N THR A 19 39.04 -1.91 -28.08
CA THR A 19 37.94 -1.63 -27.16
C THR A 19 36.89 -2.70 -27.42
N HIS A 20 36.88 -3.73 -26.57
CA HIS A 20 35.84 -4.74 -26.62
C HIS A 20 34.55 -4.06 -26.15
N GLU A 21 33.68 -3.71 -27.09
CA GLU A 21 32.36 -3.16 -26.77
C GLU A 21 31.56 -4.19 -25.97
N VAL A 22 31.18 -3.81 -24.75
CA VAL A 22 30.33 -4.63 -23.89
C VAL A 22 28.92 -4.62 -24.46
N LYS A 23 28.44 -5.79 -24.92
CA LYS A 23 27.06 -5.96 -25.41
C LYS A 23 26.10 -6.17 -24.24
N GLY A 24 24.91 -5.62 -24.33
CA GLY A 24 23.85 -5.80 -23.33
C GLY A 24 22.46 -5.39 -23.84
N SER A 25 21.45 -5.62 -23.02
CA SER A 25 20.06 -5.20 -23.26
C SER A 25 19.49 -4.53 -22.02
N LEU A 26 18.77 -3.43 -22.21
CA LEU A 26 18.02 -2.73 -21.16
C LEU A 26 16.53 -3.04 -21.35
N THR A 27 15.87 -3.50 -20.29
CA THR A 27 14.42 -3.76 -20.26
C THR A 27 13.84 -3.20 -18.98
N TYR A 28 12.58 -2.80 -19.03
CA TYR A 28 11.87 -2.24 -17.87
C TYR A 28 10.73 -3.16 -17.47
N GLU A 29 10.59 -3.39 -16.16
CA GLU A 29 9.43 -4.06 -15.60
C GLU A 29 8.20 -3.15 -15.69
N ASN A 30 7.02 -3.74 -15.92
CA ASN A 30 5.75 -2.97 -15.98
C ASN A 30 5.55 -2.11 -14.72
N LYS A 31 5.91 -2.64 -13.55
CA LYS A 31 5.83 -1.93 -12.26
C LYS A 31 6.66 -0.64 -12.22
N VAL A 32 7.77 -0.56 -12.96
CA VAL A 32 8.60 0.65 -13.03
C VAL A 32 7.89 1.72 -13.85
N ILE A 33 7.36 1.35 -15.03
CA ILE A 33 6.64 2.28 -15.89
C ILE A 33 5.34 2.76 -15.23
N GLN A 34 4.62 1.86 -14.55
CA GLN A 34 3.45 2.21 -13.72
C GLN A 34 3.77 3.28 -12.67
N LYS A 35 4.92 3.17 -11.99
CA LYS A 35 5.35 4.17 -10.99
C LYS A 35 5.65 5.52 -11.62
N ILE A 36 6.36 5.54 -12.76
CA ILE A 36 6.64 6.78 -13.49
C ILE A 36 5.32 7.48 -13.84
N ILE A 37 4.37 6.73 -14.40
CA ILE A 37 3.06 7.24 -14.77
C ILE A 37 2.28 7.72 -13.54
N GLY A 38 2.23 6.93 -12.46
CA GLY A 38 1.53 7.33 -11.24
C GLY A 38 2.03 8.65 -10.67
N LEU A 39 3.36 8.80 -10.56
CA LEU A 39 4.01 10.04 -10.08
C LEU A 39 3.81 11.22 -11.05
N ALA A 40 3.74 10.94 -12.35
CA ALA A 40 3.47 11.96 -13.36
C ALA A 40 2.04 12.48 -13.28
N LEU A 41 1.08 11.56 -13.08
CA LEU A 41 -0.35 11.86 -13.02
C LEU A 41 -0.76 12.63 -11.77
N GLU A 42 -0.07 12.45 -10.64
CA GLU A 42 -0.29 13.22 -9.40
C GLU A 42 -0.22 14.74 -9.63
N LYS A 43 0.56 15.18 -10.63
CA LYS A 43 0.76 16.61 -10.94
C LYS A 43 -0.28 17.17 -11.91
N VAL A 44 -1.23 16.37 -12.38
CA VAL A 44 -2.22 16.78 -13.39
C VAL A 44 -3.42 17.45 -12.71
N PRO A 45 -3.67 18.76 -12.94
CA PRO A 45 -4.78 19.45 -12.30
C PRO A 45 -6.14 18.90 -12.76
N GLY A 46 -7.02 18.64 -11.81
CA GLY A 46 -8.37 18.12 -12.06
C GLY A 46 -8.46 16.58 -12.10
N LEU A 47 -7.33 15.88 -12.08
CA LEU A 47 -7.31 14.45 -11.81
C LEU A 47 -7.30 14.25 -10.29
N LEU A 48 -8.33 13.60 -9.74
CA LEU A 48 -8.41 13.34 -8.31
C LEU A 48 -7.71 12.03 -7.94
N ASP A 49 -7.92 10.98 -8.73
CA ASP A 49 -7.32 9.68 -8.49
C ASP A 49 -7.26 8.81 -9.75
N VAL A 50 -6.51 7.71 -9.70
CA VAL A 50 -6.39 6.71 -10.76
C VAL A 50 -6.81 5.34 -10.22
N ASP A 51 -8.12 5.07 -10.13
CA ASP A 51 -8.75 3.89 -9.50
C ASP A 51 -8.80 3.92 -7.96
N GLY A 52 -9.87 4.54 -7.43
CA GLY A 52 -10.44 4.26 -6.11
C GLY A 52 -9.50 4.09 -4.90
N GLY A 53 -8.39 4.82 -4.85
CA GLY A 53 -7.36 4.75 -3.81
C GLY A 53 -5.95 4.46 -4.32
N PHE A 54 -5.66 4.50 -5.63
CA PHE A 54 -4.30 4.29 -6.14
C PHE A 54 -3.28 5.27 -5.59
N PHE A 55 -3.61 6.57 -5.55
CA PHE A 55 -2.69 7.55 -4.95
C PHE A 55 -2.49 7.29 -3.45
N SER A 56 -3.55 6.94 -2.71
CA SER A 56 -3.45 6.55 -1.30
C SER A 56 -2.53 5.34 -1.12
N ASN A 57 -2.63 4.33 -1.99
CA ASN A 57 -1.76 3.15 -1.97
C ASN A 57 -0.30 3.48 -2.32
N LEU A 58 -0.08 4.46 -3.21
CA LEU A 58 1.28 4.92 -3.56
C LEU A 58 1.97 5.59 -2.37
N THR A 59 1.22 6.32 -1.56
CA THR A 59 1.72 6.99 -0.34
C THR A 59 1.89 6.03 0.84
N GLU A 60 0.93 5.11 1.07
CA GLU A 60 0.89 4.25 2.26
C GLU A 60 1.78 2.99 2.17
N LYS A 61 2.10 2.48 0.97
CA LYS A 61 2.86 1.23 0.79
C LYS A 61 4.30 1.45 0.32
N ILE A 62 5.16 1.89 1.26
CA ILE A 62 6.62 1.65 1.16
C ILE A 62 7.00 0.30 1.80
N ILE A 63 6.07 -0.37 2.51
CA ILE A 63 6.32 -1.61 3.23
C ILE A 63 5.64 -2.80 2.52
N ASN A 64 6.36 -3.38 1.56
CA ASN A 64 6.30 -4.81 1.23
C ASN A 64 4.92 -5.43 0.88
N THR A 65 4.17 -4.85 -0.06
CA THR A 65 3.00 -5.55 -0.63
C THR A 65 2.97 -5.47 -2.15
N ASP A 66 2.91 -6.62 -2.81
CA ASP A 66 2.94 -6.81 -4.27
C ASP A 66 1.70 -6.27 -5.03
N ASN A 67 0.81 -5.56 -4.34
CA ASN A 67 -0.55 -5.26 -4.78
C ASN A 67 -0.76 -3.74 -4.97
N VAL A 68 0.19 -3.07 -5.63
CA VAL A 68 0.23 -1.59 -5.81
C VAL A 68 -0.29 -1.15 -7.19
N THR A 69 -0.98 -2.03 -7.93
CA THR A 69 -1.20 -1.82 -9.38
C THR A 69 -2.66 -1.99 -9.79
N ARG A 70 -3.60 -1.59 -8.93
CA ARG A 70 -5.00 -1.43 -9.34
C ARG A 70 -5.17 -0.01 -9.87
N GLY A 71 -5.49 0.13 -11.16
CA GLY A 71 -5.83 1.41 -11.79
C GLY A 71 -4.99 1.87 -12.98
N VAL A 72 -3.69 1.58 -12.95
CA VAL A 72 -2.76 1.85 -14.06
C VAL A 72 -2.33 0.52 -14.65
N ASN A 73 -2.94 0.12 -15.77
CA ASN A 73 -2.47 -1.04 -16.52
C ASN A 73 -1.47 -0.59 -17.57
N VAL A 74 -0.31 -1.25 -17.61
CA VAL A 74 0.76 -0.91 -18.54
C VAL A 74 1.29 -2.18 -19.15
N GLU A 75 1.38 -2.17 -20.47
CA GLU A 75 2.06 -3.20 -21.23
C GLU A 75 3.34 -2.62 -21.83
N VAL A 76 4.48 -3.20 -21.45
CA VAL A 76 5.81 -2.73 -21.86
C VAL A 76 6.42 -3.73 -22.84
N GLY A 77 6.68 -3.26 -24.06
CA GLY A 77 7.49 -3.95 -25.05
C GLY A 77 8.97 -3.55 -24.95
N LYS A 78 9.76 -3.98 -25.95
CA LYS A 78 11.20 -3.63 -26.01
C LYS A 78 11.44 -2.14 -26.29
N THR A 79 10.54 -1.53 -27.06
CA THR A 79 10.66 -0.13 -27.52
C THR A 79 9.38 0.67 -27.34
N GLN A 80 8.27 0.00 -27.03
CA GLN A 80 6.93 0.57 -27.05
C GLN A 80 6.20 0.32 -25.74
N VAL A 81 5.27 1.20 -25.39
CA VAL A 81 4.44 1.12 -24.19
C VAL A 81 2.98 1.45 -24.54
N ALA A 82 2.06 0.63 -24.05
CA ALA A 82 0.62 0.91 -24.05
C ALA A 82 0.14 1.13 -22.62
N VAL A 83 -0.75 2.09 -22.42
CA VAL A 83 -1.23 2.52 -21.11
C VAL A 83 -2.75 2.57 -21.09
N ASP A 84 -3.36 1.88 -20.12
CA ASP A 84 -4.78 2.01 -19.81
C ASP A 84 -4.95 2.57 -18.39
N LEU A 85 -5.76 3.62 -18.27
CA LEU A 85 -6.00 4.34 -17.03
C LEU A 85 -7.48 4.35 -16.69
N ASN A 86 -7.82 4.00 -15.45
CA ASN A 86 -9.13 4.28 -14.87
C ASN A 86 -9.00 5.51 -13.97
N VAL A 87 -9.77 6.57 -14.21
CA VAL A 87 -9.58 7.86 -13.52
C VAL A 87 -10.84 8.36 -12.83
N VAL A 88 -10.64 8.99 -11.66
CA VAL A 88 -11.64 9.78 -10.95
C VAL A 88 -11.35 11.25 -11.18
N VAL A 89 -12.35 11.97 -11.66
CA VAL A 89 -12.19 13.33 -12.20
C VAL A 89 -12.89 14.35 -11.31
N GLU A 90 -12.31 15.53 -11.15
CA GLU A 90 -12.92 16.61 -10.37
C GLU A 90 -14.22 17.12 -11.04
N TYR A 91 -15.23 17.45 -10.26
CA TYR A 91 -16.46 18.04 -10.76
C TYR A 91 -16.19 19.40 -11.44
N LYS A 92 -16.93 19.70 -12.52
CA LYS A 92 -16.87 20.95 -13.31
C LYS A 92 -15.60 21.19 -14.14
N ILE A 93 -14.77 20.18 -14.40
CA ILE A 93 -13.65 20.32 -15.34
C ILE A 93 -13.96 19.75 -16.73
N ASN A 94 -13.22 20.24 -17.73
CA ASN A 94 -13.32 19.77 -19.10
C ASN A 94 -12.57 18.44 -19.28
N VAL A 95 -13.30 17.33 -19.34
CA VAL A 95 -12.74 15.98 -19.45
C VAL A 95 -11.90 15.78 -20.72
N PRO A 96 -12.33 16.20 -21.93
CA PRO A 96 -11.47 16.15 -23.12
C PRO A 96 -10.14 16.90 -22.97
N GLU A 97 -10.15 18.08 -22.34
CA GLU A 97 -8.92 18.84 -22.08
C GLU A 97 -8.02 18.13 -21.08
N LEU A 98 -8.60 17.58 -20.01
CA LEU A 98 -7.89 16.75 -19.03
C LEU A 98 -7.24 15.53 -19.71
N TYR A 99 -7.96 14.82 -20.58
CA TYR A 99 -7.43 13.69 -21.32
C TYR A 99 -6.20 14.08 -22.16
N ASN A 100 -6.24 15.23 -22.83
CA ASN A 100 -5.09 15.72 -23.59
C ASN A 100 -3.90 16.06 -22.69
N LYS A 101 -4.14 16.60 -21.49
CA LYS A 101 -3.09 16.85 -20.49
C LYS A 101 -2.48 15.52 -19.99
N ILE A 102 -3.32 14.55 -19.64
CA ILE A 102 -2.89 13.20 -19.22
C ILE A 102 -1.99 12.58 -20.27
N LYS A 103 -2.44 12.52 -21.54
CA LYS A 103 -1.64 11.99 -22.65
C LYS A 103 -0.28 12.66 -22.75
N LYS A 104 -0.25 14.00 -22.77
CA LYS A 104 1.00 14.75 -22.91
C LYS A 104 1.98 14.46 -21.77
N VAL A 105 1.49 14.41 -20.55
CA VAL A 105 2.30 14.14 -19.35
C VAL A 105 2.84 12.70 -19.39
N VAL A 106 1.98 11.71 -19.64
CA VAL A 106 2.39 10.30 -19.74
C VAL A 106 3.43 10.09 -20.83
N THR A 107 3.18 10.58 -22.05
CA THR A 107 4.12 10.43 -23.17
C THR A 107 5.45 11.12 -22.88
N SER A 108 5.43 12.33 -22.30
CA SER A 108 6.65 13.08 -21.98
C SER A 108 7.50 12.34 -20.95
N GLU A 109 6.93 11.97 -19.81
CA GLU A 109 7.67 11.42 -18.67
C GLU A 109 8.22 10.03 -19.00
N VAL A 110 7.42 9.16 -19.64
CA VAL A 110 7.89 7.83 -20.05
C VAL A 110 9.01 7.94 -21.07
N SER A 111 8.84 8.77 -22.11
CA SER A 111 9.86 8.93 -23.15
C SER A 111 11.16 9.53 -22.61
N GLN A 112 11.07 10.58 -21.76
CA GLN A 112 12.23 11.24 -21.19
C GLN A 112 13.05 10.34 -20.25
N MET A 113 12.40 9.48 -19.47
CA MET A 113 13.09 8.61 -18.52
C MET A 113 13.58 7.29 -19.11
N THR A 114 12.92 6.77 -20.16
CA THR A 114 13.14 5.40 -20.63
C THR A 114 13.49 5.27 -22.11
N ASN A 115 13.36 6.35 -22.89
CA ASN A 115 13.42 6.34 -24.36
C ASN A 115 12.44 5.37 -25.03
N LEU A 116 11.39 4.92 -24.31
CA LEU A 116 10.32 4.13 -24.90
C LEU A 116 9.30 5.05 -25.59
N GLU A 117 8.68 4.53 -26.64
CA GLU A 117 7.61 5.19 -27.38
C GLU A 117 6.25 4.78 -26.82
N VAL A 118 5.46 5.75 -26.36
CA VAL A 118 4.08 5.49 -25.92
C VAL A 118 3.17 5.47 -27.15
N VAL A 119 2.70 4.29 -27.52
CA VAL A 119 1.88 4.09 -28.73
C VAL A 119 0.39 4.37 -28.48
N GLU A 120 -0.08 4.10 -27.27
CA GLU A 120 -1.49 4.19 -26.91
C GLU A 120 -1.68 4.63 -25.46
N VAL A 121 -2.64 5.52 -25.24
CA VAL A 121 -3.08 5.97 -23.92
C VAL A 121 -4.60 6.02 -23.89
N ASN A 122 -5.18 5.00 -23.24
CA ASN A 122 -6.61 4.89 -23.01
C ASN A 122 -6.95 5.40 -21.63
N VAL A 123 -7.99 6.22 -21.55
CA VAL A 123 -8.48 6.78 -20.28
C VAL A 123 -9.97 6.50 -20.18
N ASN A 124 -10.34 5.75 -19.15
CA ASN A 124 -11.72 5.47 -18.78
C ASN A 124 -12.06 6.27 -17.52
N VAL A 125 -13.09 7.11 -17.60
CA VAL A 125 -13.55 7.91 -16.45
C VAL A 125 -14.51 7.05 -15.64
N VAL A 126 -14.08 6.61 -14.47
CA VAL A 126 -14.86 5.72 -13.61
C VAL A 126 -15.82 6.48 -12.68
N ASP A 127 -15.46 7.71 -12.29
CA ASP A 127 -16.27 8.51 -11.37
C ASP A 127 -15.95 10.02 -11.49
N ILE A 128 -16.86 10.86 -11.02
CA ILE A 128 -16.71 12.32 -10.94
C ILE A 128 -17.09 12.78 -9.53
N LYS A 129 -16.14 13.41 -8.81
CA LYS A 129 -16.33 13.86 -7.43
C LYS A 129 -15.91 15.32 -7.24
N THR A 130 -16.46 16.00 -6.24
CA THR A 130 -15.83 17.23 -5.74
C THR A 130 -14.58 16.89 -4.93
N LYS A 131 -13.66 17.84 -4.77
CA LYS A 131 -12.49 17.66 -3.90
C LYS A 131 -12.88 17.31 -2.47
N GLU A 132 -13.89 18.00 -1.94
CA GLU A 132 -14.43 17.76 -0.60
C GLU A 132 -14.95 16.33 -0.42
N GLN A 133 -15.67 15.78 -1.42
CA GLN A 133 -16.15 14.40 -1.38
C GLN A 133 -14.99 13.40 -1.43
N PHE A 134 -13.96 13.68 -2.24
CA PHE A 134 -12.79 12.82 -2.34
C PHE A 134 -11.96 12.81 -1.04
N GLU A 135 -11.78 13.96 -0.40
CA GLU A 135 -11.09 14.07 0.89
C GLU A 135 -11.87 13.44 2.04
N ALA A 136 -13.21 13.54 2.05
CA ALA A 136 -14.03 12.88 3.07
C ALA A 136 -13.96 11.34 2.99
N ASP A 137 -13.91 10.80 1.77
CA ASP A 137 -13.84 9.35 1.55
C ASP A 137 -12.49 8.76 2.02
N SER A 138 -11.39 9.52 1.98
CA SER A 138 -10.06 9.04 2.37
C SER A 138 -9.83 8.99 3.88
N VAL A 139 -10.54 9.78 4.69
CA VAL A 139 -10.34 9.89 6.15
C VAL A 139 -11.22 8.92 6.97
N SER A 140 -12.30 8.40 6.39
CA SER A 140 -13.41 7.79 7.14
C SER A 140 -13.14 6.41 7.80
N LEU A 141 -12.07 5.69 7.44
CA LEU A 141 -11.87 4.32 7.97
C LEU A 141 -11.14 4.28 9.32
N GLN A 142 -10.30 5.25 9.63
CA GLN A 142 -9.59 5.31 10.92
C GLN A 142 -10.40 6.07 11.98
N ASP A 143 -11.14 7.11 11.58
CA ASP A 143 -12.02 7.86 12.49
C ASP A 143 -13.12 6.95 13.08
N ARG A 144 -13.75 6.12 12.25
CA ARG A 144 -14.84 5.24 12.69
C ARG A 144 -14.39 4.17 13.70
N VAL A 145 -13.14 3.71 13.66
CA VAL A 145 -12.61 2.73 14.63
C VAL A 145 -12.29 3.42 15.96
N THR A 146 -11.83 4.66 15.90
CA THR A 146 -11.55 5.51 17.07
C THR A 146 -12.84 5.83 17.83
N ASP A 147 -13.90 6.22 17.12
CA ASP A 147 -15.22 6.51 17.71
C ASP A 147 -15.84 5.31 18.43
N VAL A 148 -15.66 4.09 17.88
CA VAL A 148 -16.18 2.86 18.48
C VAL A 148 -15.39 2.47 19.73
N ALA A 149 -14.06 2.65 19.71
CA ALA A 149 -13.23 2.38 20.88
C ALA A 149 -13.54 3.34 22.04
N GLU A 150 -13.77 4.61 21.73
CA GLU A 150 -14.12 5.64 22.71
C GLU A 150 -15.51 5.37 23.35
N SER A 151 -16.54 5.16 22.51
CA SER A 151 -17.91 4.88 22.98
C SER A 151 -18.07 3.54 23.70
N THR A 152 -17.33 2.50 23.30
CA THR A 152 -17.38 1.17 23.96
C THR A 152 -16.60 1.17 25.26
N GLY A 153 -15.48 1.91 25.35
CA GLY A 153 -14.69 2.06 26.57
C GLY A 153 -15.47 2.74 27.69
N GLU A 154 -16.25 3.77 27.34
CA GLU A 154 -17.08 4.51 28.29
C GLU A 154 -18.24 3.65 28.82
N PHE A 155 -18.93 2.92 27.93
CA PHE A 155 -19.99 1.97 28.31
C PHE A 155 -19.48 0.80 29.17
N ALA A 156 -18.31 0.24 28.84
CA ALA A 156 -17.70 -0.83 29.63
C ALA A 156 -17.34 -0.35 31.05
N SER A 157 -16.86 0.89 31.19
CA SER A 157 -16.51 1.47 32.50
C SER A 157 -17.73 1.62 33.41
N GLU A 158 -18.87 2.06 32.89
CA GLU A 158 -20.10 2.23 33.67
C GLU A 158 -20.72 0.90 34.11
N GLN A 159 -20.72 -0.11 33.23
CA GLN A 159 -21.28 -1.43 33.55
C GLN A 159 -20.34 -2.24 34.45
N PHE A 160 -19.03 -2.19 34.22
CA PHE A 160 -18.02 -2.88 35.03
C PHE A 160 -17.92 -2.27 36.44
N GLY A 161 -18.05 -0.95 36.57
CA GLY A 161 -18.14 -0.27 37.87
C GLY A 161 -19.33 -0.76 38.71
N LYS A 162 -20.51 -0.89 38.10
CA LYS A 162 -21.74 -1.38 38.76
C LYS A 162 -21.64 -2.86 39.17
N VAL A 163 -21.03 -3.70 38.33
CA VAL A 163 -20.83 -5.13 38.61
C VAL A 163 -19.81 -5.35 39.73
N LYS A 164 -18.74 -4.56 39.79
CA LYS A 164 -17.73 -4.66 40.86
C LYS A 164 -18.29 -4.27 42.23
N SER A 165 -19.16 -3.27 42.31
CA SER A 165 -19.85 -2.92 43.57
C SER A 165 -20.86 -3.98 44.02
N GLY A 166 -21.56 -4.64 43.09
CA GLY A 166 -22.55 -5.68 43.42
C GLY A 166 -21.92 -7.00 43.87
N PHE A 167 -20.79 -7.38 43.28
CA PHE A 167 -20.11 -8.64 43.58
C PHE A 167 -19.43 -8.65 44.97
N SER A 168 -18.97 -7.49 45.44
CA SER A 168 -18.35 -7.29 46.76
C SER A 168 -19.27 -7.71 47.93
N ASN A 169 -20.59 -7.46 47.82
CA ASN A 169 -21.52 -7.80 48.89
C ASN A 169 -21.92 -9.28 48.90
N GLY A 170 -21.90 -9.97 47.75
CA GLY A 170 -22.30 -11.38 47.64
C GLY A 170 -21.24 -12.38 48.10
N VAL A 171 -19.94 -12.06 47.93
CA VAL A 171 -18.83 -12.96 48.30
C VAL A 171 -18.66 -13.06 49.82
N SER A 172 -18.97 -11.99 50.57
CA SER A 172 -18.93 -12.02 52.04
C SER A 172 -19.98 -12.97 52.63
N THR A 173 -21.19 -13.01 52.06
CA THR A 173 -22.29 -13.88 52.53
C THR A 173 -22.06 -15.36 52.19
N ALA A 174 -21.37 -15.66 51.08
CA ALA A 174 -21.02 -17.03 50.72
C ALA A 174 -19.89 -17.60 51.60
N LYS A 175 -18.95 -16.75 52.04
CA LYS A 175 -17.86 -17.16 52.92
C LYS A 175 -18.34 -17.49 54.34
N GLU A 176 -19.39 -16.80 54.81
CA GLU A 176 -19.99 -17.03 56.14
C GLU A 176 -20.82 -18.33 56.20
N LYS A 177 -21.57 -18.66 55.14
CA LYS A 177 -22.33 -19.92 55.06
C LYS A 177 -21.47 -21.16 54.83
N ALA A 178 -20.29 -21.01 54.23
CA ALA A 178 -19.36 -22.11 54.02
C ALA A 178 -18.72 -22.60 55.34
N SER A 179 -18.55 -21.71 56.34
CA SER A 179 -18.06 -22.12 57.68
C SER A 179 -19.08 -22.96 58.44
N GLU A 180 -20.36 -22.61 58.41
CA GLU A 180 -21.41 -23.36 59.14
C GLU A 180 -21.68 -24.74 58.52
N GLY A 181 -21.56 -24.87 57.19
CA GLY A 181 -21.80 -26.12 56.49
C GLY A 181 -20.75 -27.21 56.75
N VAL A 182 -19.50 -26.84 57.08
CA VAL A 182 -18.39 -27.80 57.26
C VAL A 182 -18.42 -28.47 58.65
N GLU A 183 -18.96 -27.82 59.68
CA GLU A 183 -19.10 -28.45 61.01
C GLU A 183 -20.20 -29.52 61.03
N ALA A 184 -21.33 -29.30 60.33
CA ALA A 184 -22.45 -30.24 60.31
C ALA A 184 -22.13 -31.59 59.63
N VAL A 185 -21.17 -31.64 58.70
CA VAL A 185 -20.80 -32.89 57.98
C VAL A 185 -19.85 -33.78 58.79
N LYS A 186 -19.12 -33.20 59.75
CA LYS A 186 -18.13 -33.92 60.57
C LYS A 186 -18.79 -34.78 61.65
N ASP A 187 -19.93 -34.36 62.19
CA ASP A 187 -20.69 -35.11 63.20
C ASP A 187 -21.44 -36.33 62.63
N VAL A 188 -21.93 -36.26 61.39
CA VAL A 188 -22.73 -37.35 60.79
C VAL A 188 -21.86 -38.53 60.34
N THR A 189 -20.60 -38.30 59.96
CA THR A 189 -19.71 -39.36 59.44
C THR A 189 -19.10 -40.24 60.54
N SER A 190 -19.18 -39.85 61.82
CA SER A 190 -18.56 -40.59 62.93
C SER A 190 -19.47 -41.67 63.56
N LYS A 191 -20.77 -41.74 63.18
CA LYS A 191 -21.74 -42.66 63.80
C LYS A 191 -22.02 -43.96 63.00
N GLU A 192 -21.50 -44.08 61.79
CA GLU A 192 -21.80 -45.20 60.88
C GLU A 192 -20.69 -46.28 60.76
N LYS A 193 -19.68 -46.28 61.65
CA LYS A 193 -18.58 -47.27 61.64
C LYS A 193 -18.53 -48.23 62.83
N SER A 194 -19.65 -48.43 63.54
CA SER A 194 -19.74 -49.37 64.69
C SER A 194 -20.85 -50.43 64.58
N ARG A 195 -21.31 -50.77 63.38
CA ARG A 195 -22.20 -51.93 63.14
C ARG A 195 -21.61 -52.91 62.12
N VAL A 196 -20.35 -53.30 62.33
CA VAL A 196 -19.77 -54.53 61.78
C VAL A 196 -18.53 -54.89 62.62
N ASN A 197 -18.78 -55.52 63.76
CA ASN A 197 -18.13 -56.78 64.18
C ASN A 197 -18.89 -57.35 65.38
#